data_AF-A0A0T6ZY64-F1
#
_entry.id   AF-A0A0T6ZY64-F1
#
_cell.length_a   1.000
_cell.length_b   1.000
_cell.length_c   1.000
_cell.angle_alpha   90.00
_cell.angle_beta   90.00
_cell.angle_gamma   90.00
#
_symmetry.space_group_name_H-M   'P 1'
#
loop_
_entity.id
_entity.type
_entity.pdbx_description
1 polymer ?
#
loop_
_entity_poly.entity_id
_entity_poly.type
_entity_poly.pdbx_seq_one_letter_code
_entity_poly.pdbx_strand_id
1 'polypeptide(L)'
;MSRLLDPLTIRGVASRNGLALSLAERIKSETGLKTMAGGLIVDPHQAEAVTISGQADLVSIGREALREPNFALRAEQALGAADPKSPFGNWPPQIGWWLSSRERKIQQLGPWRSAEEAAA
;
A
#
# COMPACT_ATOMS: atom_id res chain seq x y z
N MET A 1 17.81 15.58 -10.75
CA MET A 1 17.93 15.51 -9.28
C MET A 1 16.90 14.52 -8.75
N SER A 2 17.12 13.21 -8.95
CA SER A 2 16.23 12.15 -8.45
C SER A 2 16.78 11.65 -7.13
N ARG A 3 16.16 12.06 -6.01
CA ARG A 3 16.40 11.40 -4.72
C ARG A 3 15.55 10.14 -4.69
N LEU A 4 16.11 9.07 -5.23
CA LEU A 4 15.70 7.73 -4.83
C LEU A 4 15.86 7.66 -3.31
N LEU A 5 14.77 7.42 -2.60
CA LEU A 5 14.79 7.22 -1.16
C LEU A 5 15.51 5.90 -0.89
N ASP A 6 16.69 6.00 -0.29
CA ASP A 6 17.52 4.87 0.12
C ASP A 6 16.78 4.07 1.22
N PRO A 7 16.61 2.74 1.08
CA PRO A 7 15.97 1.89 2.09
C PRO A 7 16.64 1.96 3.48
N LEU A 8 17.86 2.48 3.59
CA LEU A 8 18.55 2.69 4.88
C LEU A 8 18.13 3.96 5.64
N THR A 9 17.39 4.89 5.02
CA THR A 9 16.97 6.15 5.66
C THR A 9 15.84 5.98 6.69
N ILE A 10 15.21 4.79 6.75
CA ILE A 10 14.12 4.48 7.70
C ILE A 10 14.61 4.30 9.16
N ARG A 11 15.93 4.16 9.39
CA ARG A 11 16.46 3.89 10.75
C ARG A 11 16.78 5.12 11.61
N GLY A 12 16.76 6.34 11.06
CA GLY A 12 17.54 7.44 11.64
C GLY A 12 16.84 8.54 12.42
N VAL A 13 15.51 8.66 12.39
CA VAL A 13 14.83 9.79 13.03
C VAL A 13 13.68 9.29 13.86
N ALA A 14 13.52 9.84 15.06
CA ALA A 14 12.32 9.82 15.88
C ALA A 14 11.14 10.51 15.15
N SER A 15 10.83 10.07 13.94
CA SER A 15 9.53 10.24 13.34
C SER A 15 8.55 9.56 14.28
N ARG A 16 7.42 10.19 14.53
CA ARG A 16 6.33 9.65 15.36
C ARG A 16 5.94 8.22 14.97
N ASN A 17 6.27 7.81 13.74
CA ASN A 17 6.08 6.45 13.20
C ASN A 17 7.11 5.45 13.71
N GLY A 18 8.39 5.82 13.66
CA GLY A 18 9.47 4.99 14.18
C GLY A 18 9.30 4.75 15.68
N LEU A 19 8.80 5.76 16.41
CA LEU A 19 8.47 5.61 17.82
C LEU A 19 7.36 4.58 18.06
N ALA A 20 6.23 4.66 17.34
CA ALA A 20 5.14 3.71 17.49
C ALA A 20 5.53 2.27 17.11
N LEU A 21 6.35 2.11 16.06
CA LEU A 21 6.87 0.81 15.63
C LEU A 21 7.83 0.21 16.67
N SER A 22 8.79 1.00 17.14
CA SER A 22 9.75 0.55 18.17
C SER A 22 9.05 0.11 19.47
N LEU A 23 7.95 0.79 19.84
CA LEU A 23 7.16 0.41 21.01
C LEU A 23 6.40 -0.91 20.78
N ALA A 24 5.77 -1.09 19.62
CA ALA A 24 5.07 -2.32 19.29
C ALA A 24 6.00 -3.54 19.24
N GLU A 25 7.20 -3.37 18.67
CA GLU A 25 8.22 -4.42 18.61
C GLU A 25 8.73 -4.79 20.02
N ARG A 26 8.97 -3.77 20.85
CA ARG A 26 9.39 -3.97 22.24
C ARG A 26 8.33 -4.69 23.07
N ILE A 27 7.07 -4.25 23.00
CA ILE A 27 5.97 -4.93 23.71
C ILE A 27 5.85 -6.39 23.27
N LYS A 28 5.95 -6.65 21.96
CA LYS A 28 5.89 -8.01 21.42
C LYS A 28 7.03 -8.89 21.93
N SER A 29 8.27 -8.41 21.87
CA SER A 29 9.45 -9.17 22.30
C SER A 29 9.48 -9.42 23.81
N GLU A 30 9.02 -8.47 24.62
CA GLU A 30 9.02 -8.61 26.08
C GLU A 30 7.84 -9.44 26.61
N THR A 31 6.69 -9.44 25.93
CA THR A 31 5.46 -10.08 26.45
C THR A 31 5.01 -11.32 25.68
N GLY A 32 5.48 -11.51 24.45
CA GLY A 32 4.97 -12.53 23.52
C GLY A 32 3.55 -12.27 23.00
N LEU A 33 2.93 -11.14 23.34
CA LEU A 33 1.60 -10.77 22.87
C LEU A 33 1.66 -10.23 21.44
N LYS A 34 0.59 -10.47 20.67
CA LYS A 34 0.44 -9.90 19.34
C LYS A 34 0.29 -8.39 19.42
N THR A 35 0.96 -7.65 18.53
CA THR A 35 0.91 -6.18 18.52
C THR A 35 0.43 -5.62 17.19
N MET A 36 -0.16 -4.42 17.28
CA MET A 36 -0.54 -3.63 16.12
C MET A 36 0.16 -2.28 16.20
N ALA A 37 0.77 -1.84 15.11
CA ALA A 37 1.47 -0.55 15.04
C ALA A 37 0.86 0.37 13.99
N GLY A 38 1.05 1.68 14.12
CA GLY A 38 0.64 2.63 13.09
C GLY A 38 1.15 4.04 13.34
N GLY A 39 0.89 4.91 12.37
CA GLY A 39 1.38 6.29 12.33
C GLY A 39 2.06 6.56 10.99
N LEU A 40 1.51 7.51 10.22
CA LEU A 40 1.97 7.94 8.88
C LEU A 40 2.46 6.74 8.03
N ILE A 41 1.70 5.64 8.07
CA ILE A 41 1.79 4.57 7.10
C ILE A 41 0.89 4.99 5.95
N VAL A 42 1.50 5.29 4.80
CA VAL A 42 0.79 5.78 3.60
C VAL A 42 1.12 4.95 2.36
N ASP A 43 2.15 4.11 2.45
CA ASP A 43 2.60 3.24 1.37
C ASP A 43 2.33 1.76 1.75
N PRO A 44 1.69 0.97 0.87
CA PRO A 44 1.52 -0.47 1.05
C PRO A 44 2.82 -1.23 1.32
N HIS A 45 3.91 -0.90 0.64
CA HIS A 45 5.20 -1.56 0.84
C HIS A 45 5.79 -1.23 2.21
N GLN A 46 5.54 -0.02 2.72
CA GLN A 46 5.89 0.34 4.09
C GLN A 46 5.09 -0.52 5.10
N ALA A 47 3.79 -0.73 4.86
CA ALA A 47 2.96 -1.59 5.70
C ALA A 47 3.45 -3.06 5.67
N GLU A 48 3.75 -3.59 4.48
CA GLU A 48 4.26 -4.95 4.32
C GLU A 48 5.62 -5.15 4.99
N ALA A 49 6.53 -4.18 4.90
CA ALA A 49 7.83 -4.26 5.56
C ALA A 49 7.70 -4.41 7.09
N VAL A 50 6.69 -3.77 7.71
CA VAL A 50 6.44 -3.87 9.16
C VAL A 50 6.01 -5.28 9.55
N THR A 51 5.14 -5.92 8.76
CA THR A 51 4.65 -7.28 9.06
C THR A 51 5.70 -8.34 8.73
N ILE A 52 6.38 -8.25 7.58
CA ILE A 52 7.43 -9.19 7.17
C ILE A 52 8.61 -9.18 8.14
N SER A 53 9.02 -7.99 8.62
CA SER A 53 10.12 -7.89 9.59
C SER A 53 9.73 -8.32 11.00
N GLY A 54 8.45 -8.59 11.26
CA GLY A 54 7.96 -9.01 12.58
C GLY A 54 7.85 -7.89 13.62
N GLN A 55 8.10 -6.63 13.25
CA GLN A 55 7.99 -5.46 14.13
C GLN A 55 6.59 -5.32 14.75
N ALA A 56 5.56 -5.70 14.00
CA ALA A 56 4.18 -5.84 14.51
C ALA A 56 3.44 -6.96 13.75
N ASP A 57 2.41 -7.54 14.37
CA ASP A 57 1.53 -8.52 13.73
C ASP A 57 0.51 -7.88 12.80
N LEU A 58 0.12 -6.63 13.10
CA LEU A 58 -0.86 -5.86 12.34
C LEU A 58 -0.37 -4.43 12.12
N VAL A 59 -0.83 -3.85 11.02
CA VAL A 59 -0.63 -2.43 10.71
C VAL A 59 -1.97 -1.71 10.74
N SER A 60 -2.04 -0.63 11.51
CA SER A 60 -3.19 0.25 11.58
C SER A 60 -3.04 1.42 10.62
N ILE A 61 -4.08 1.61 9.79
CA ILE A 61 -4.17 2.70 8.81
C ILE A 61 -5.23 3.68 9.30
N GLY A 62 -4.81 4.88 9.70
CA GLY A 62 -5.69 5.93 10.22
C GLY A 62 -6.07 6.94 9.15
N ARG A 63 -5.38 8.09 9.16
CA ARG A 63 -5.67 9.22 8.24
C ARG A 63 -5.57 8.86 6.76
N GLU A 64 -4.73 7.89 6.39
CA GLU A 64 -4.66 7.45 5.00
C GLU A 64 -5.96 6.77 4.55
N ALA A 65 -6.61 5.98 5.42
CA ALA A 65 -7.91 5.38 5.09
C ALA A 65 -9.03 6.42 4.93
N LEU A 66 -8.89 7.60 5.54
CA LEU A 66 -9.84 8.71 5.33
C LEU A 66 -9.62 9.38 3.96
N ARG A 67 -8.36 9.53 3.54
CA ARG A 67 -8.00 10.13 2.25
C ARG A 67 -8.26 9.16 1.10
N GLU A 68 -7.96 7.89 1.31
CA GLU A 68 -8.08 6.81 0.36
C GLU A 68 -8.84 5.63 1.00
N PRO A 69 -10.19 5.62 0.90
CA PRO A 69 -11.03 4.57 1.52
C PRO A 69 -10.74 3.15 1.05
N ASN A 70 -10.18 3.01 -0.16
CA ASN A 70 -9.82 1.72 -0.77
C ASN A 70 -8.35 1.36 -0.55
N PHE A 71 -7.66 1.96 0.44
CA PHE A 71 -6.23 1.73 0.70
C PHE A 71 -5.87 0.23 0.71
N ALA A 72 -6.65 -0.60 1.39
CA ALA A 72 -6.39 -2.04 1.47
C ALA A 72 -6.48 -2.75 0.11
N LEU A 73 -7.45 -2.37 -0.72
CA LEU A 73 -7.63 -2.92 -2.07
C LEU A 73 -6.54 -2.41 -3.03
N ARG A 74 -6.10 -1.15 -2.88
CA ARG A 74 -4.92 -0.66 -3.60
C ARG A 74 -3.65 -1.38 -3.13
N ALA A 75 -3.52 -1.62 -1.83
CA ALA A 75 -2.37 -2.33 -1.25
C ALA A 75 -2.27 -3.74 -1.83
N GLU A 76 -3.38 -4.47 -1.92
CA GLU A 76 -3.44 -5.78 -2.59
C GLU A 76 -2.83 -5.73 -4.01
N GLN A 77 -3.20 -4.72 -4.80
CA GLN A 77 -2.68 -4.56 -6.15
C GLN A 77 -1.20 -4.16 -6.18
N ALA A 78 -0.80 -3.18 -5.35
CA ALA A 78 0.58 -2.70 -5.28
C ALA A 78 1.56 -3.79 -4.81
N LEU A 79 1.12 -4.67 -3.93
CA LEU A 79 1.88 -5.80 -3.41
C LEU A 79 1.82 -7.04 -4.31
N GLY A 80 1.10 -6.97 -5.44
CA GLY A 80 0.94 -8.10 -6.36
C GLY A 80 0.15 -9.28 -5.78
N ALA A 81 -0.65 -9.05 -4.73
CA ALA A 81 -1.48 -10.06 -4.08
C ALA A 81 -2.83 -10.27 -4.78
N ALA A 82 -3.22 -9.36 -5.69
CA ALA A 82 -4.44 -9.49 -6.48
C ALA A 82 -4.34 -10.66 -7.49
N ASP A 83 -5.43 -11.40 -7.69
CA ASP A 83 -5.49 -12.44 -8.73
C ASP A 83 -5.27 -11.81 -10.12
N PRO A 84 -4.24 -12.22 -10.89
CA PRO A 84 -4.00 -11.68 -12.23
C PRO A 84 -5.18 -11.88 -13.20
N LYS A 85 -6.02 -12.89 -12.99
CA LYS A 85 -7.22 -13.14 -13.79
C LYS A 85 -8.43 -12.32 -13.34
N SER A 86 -8.40 -11.84 -12.10
CA SER A 86 -9.48 -11.08 -11.46
C SER A 86 -8.90 -9.98 -10.56
N PRO A 87 -8.23 -8.96 -11.13
CA PRO A 87 -7.48 -7.96 -10.36
C PRO A 87 -8.34 -7.06 -9.48
N PHE A 88 -9.67 -7.12 -9.64
CA PHE A 88 -10.65 -6.43 -8.81
C PHE A 88 -11.62 -7.42 -8.12
N GLY A 89 -11.25 -8.70 -7.99
CA GLY A 89 -12.11 -9.76 -7.46
C GLY A 89 -12.52 -9.55 -5.99
N ASN A 90 -11.65 -8.92 -5.19
CA ASN A 90 -11.90 -8.62 -3.79
C ASN A 90 -12.57 -7.25 -3.56
N TRP A 91 -12.85 -6.50 -4.62
CA TRP A 91 -13.61 -5.25 -4.54
C TRP A 91 -15.10 -5.55 -4.31
N PRO A 92 -15.88 -4.59 -3.76
CA PRO A 92 -17.33 -4.72 -3.70
C PRO A 92 -17.92 -5.12 -5.05
N PRO A 93 -18.79 -6.15 -5.13
CA PRO A 93 -19.27 -6.70 -6.40
C PRO A 93 -19.87 -5.65 -7.36
N GLN A 94 -20.50 -4.62 -6.80
CA GLN A 94 -21.13 -3.53 -7.54
C GLN A 94 -20.11 -2.68 -8.34
N ILE A 95 -18.84 -2.67 -7.90
CA ILE A 95 -17.78 -1.81 -8.45
C ILE A 95 -16.73 -2.67 -9.18
N GLY A 96 -16.39 -3.85 -8.66
CA GLY A 96 -15.32 -4.70 -9.18
C GLY A 96 -15.53 -5.11 -10.65
N TRP A 97 -16.77 -5.41 -11.05
CA TRP A 97 -17.09 -5.73 -12.45
C TRP A 97 -16.83 -4.55 -13.41
N TRP A 98 -17.21 -3.34 -12.99
CA TRP A 98 -16.99 -2.12 -13.76
C TRP A 98 -15.50 -1.81 -13.92
N LEU A 99 -14.73 -1.92 -12.83
CA LEU A 99 -13.28 -1.69 -12.86
C LEU A 99 -12.56 -2.71 -13.75
N SER A 100 -12.94 -3.99 -13.64
CA SER A 100 -12.37 -5.04 -14.50
C SER A 100 -12.66 -4.79 -15.98
N SER A 101 -13.87 -4.36 -16.31
CA SER A 101 -14.25 -4.06 -17.69
C SER A 101 -13.53 -2.82 -18.23
N ARG A 102 -13.39 -1.79 -17.40
CA ARG A 102 -12.62 -0.58 -17.72
C ARG A 102 -11.14 -0.88 -17.94
N GLU A 103 -10.52 -1.69 -17.08
CA GLU A 103 -9.10 -2.04 -17.16
C GLU A 103 -8.78 -2.75 -18.49
N ARG A 104 -9.59 -3.76 -18.86
CA ARG A 104 -9.46 -4.42 -20.17
C ARG A 104 -9.58 -3.42 -21.33
N LYS A 105 -10.50 -2.47 -21.23
CA LYS A 105 -10.68 -1.44 -22.26
C LYS A 105 -9.48 -0.50 -22.36
N ILE A 106 -8.89 -0.09 -21.22
CA ILE A 106 -7.69 0.76 -21.18
C ILE A 106 -6.51 0.04 -21.80
N GLN A 107 -6.30 -1.23 -21.47
CA GLN A 107 -5.23 -2.05 -22.05
C GLN A 107 -5.36 -2.17 -23.58
N GLN A 108 -6.59 -2.29 -24.10
CA GLN A 108 -6.85 -2.29 -25.54
C GLN A 108 -6.60 -0.93 -26.21
N LEU A 109 -6.93 0.17 -25.53
CA LEU A 109 -6.76 1.52 -26.06
C LEU A 109 -5.30 2.00 -26.03
N GLY A 110 -4.49 1.43 -25.13
CA GLY A 110 -3.11 1.86 -24.92
C GLY A 110 -3.00 3.18 -24.14
N PRO A 111 -1.78 3.73 -24.03
CA PRO A 111 -1.57 5.00 -23.33
C PRO A 111 -2.34 6.12 -24.03
N TRP A 112 -2.85 7.06 -23.23
CA TRP A 112 -3.45 8.27 -23.78
C TRP A 112 -2.42 8.99 -24.64
N ARG A 113 -2.83 9.39 -25.84
CA ARG A 113 -2.04 10.22 -26.75
C ARG A 113 -2.79 11.52 -26.97
N SER A 114 -2.07 12.63 -26.99
CA SER A 114 -2.66 13.90 -27.36
C SER A 114 -3.05 13.88 -28.84
N ALA A 115 -3.97 14.76 -29.23
CA ALA A 115 -4.37 14.90 -30.64
C ALA A 115 -3.17 15.28 -31.54
N GLU A 116 -2.22 16.05 -30.99
CA GLU A 116 -1.00 16.47 -31.69
C GLU A 116 -0.05 15.27 -31.90
N GLU A 117 0.12 14.41 -30.89
CA GLU A 117 0.94 13.20 -30.97
C GLU A 117 0.35 12.11 -31.86
N ALA A 118 -0.97 12.09 -32.05
CA ALA A 118 -1.64 11.16 -32.95
C ALA A 118 -1.61 11.61 -34.43
N ALA A 119 -1.36 12.91 -34.68
CA ALA A 119 -1.33 13.52 -36.01
C ALA A 119 0.09 13.65 -36.60
N ALA A 120 1.13 13.42 -35.80
CA ALA A 120 2.54 13.36 -36.20
C ALA A 120 2.95 11.94 -36.61
#